data_AF-A0A6L2MFB7-F1
#
_entry.id   AF-A0A6L2MFB7-F1
#
_cell.length_a   1.000
_cell.length_b   1.000
_cell.length_c   1.000
_cell.angle_alpha   90.00
_cell.angle_beta   90.00
_cell.angle_gamma   90.00
#
_symmetry.space_group_name_H-M   'P 1'
#
loop_
_entity.id
_entity.type
_entity.pdbx_description
1 polymer ?
#
loop_
_entity_poly.entity_id
_entity_poly.type
_entity_poly.pdbx_seq_one_letter_code
_entity_poly.pdbx_strand_id
1 'polypeptide(L)' 'MACSLSHTDGEVEALVQKLIDEDMVRQKAILDLALQFDNACTAKDDLRKAYEKCNDIPQESHALIDAFLKEGSVKITN' A
#
# COMPACT_ATOMS: atom_id res chain seq x y z
N MET A 1 -33.62 -38.58 25.78
CA MET A 1 -34.34 -37.55 25.00
C MET A 1 -33.32 -36.83 24.15
N ALA A 2 -33.37 -37.00 22.83
CA ALA A 2 -32.60 -36.15 21.93
C ALA A 2 -33.43 -34.88 21.71
N CYS A 3 -32.97 -33.74 22.25
CA CYS A 3 -33.53 -32.45 21.87
C CYS A 3 -33.08 -32.18 20.43
N SER A 4 -33.98 -32.39 19.47
CA SER A 4 -33.78 -31.90 18.11
C SER A 4 -33.95 -30.38 18.12
N LEU A 5 -32.85 -29.65 17.96
CA LEU A 5 -32.88 -28.23 17.61
C LEU A 5 -33.46 -28.13 16.19
N SER A 6 -34.77 -27.89 16.08
CA SER A 6 -35.40 -27.57 14.81
C SER A 6 -35.14 -26.11 14.49
N HIS A 7 -33.95 -25.81 13.96
CA HIS A 7 -33.79 -24.56 13.24
C HIS A 7 -34.78 -24.55 12.09
N THR A 8 -35.51 -23.46 11.93
CA THR A 8 -36.37 -23.31 10.76
C THR A 8 -35.47 -23.11 9.54
N ASP A 9 -35.87 -23.63 8.37
CA ASP A 9 -35.06 -23.49 7.15
C ASP A 9 -34.73 -22.02 6.85
N GLY A 10 -35.62 -21.08 7.22
CA GLY A 10 -35.39 -19.64 7.09
C GLY A 10 -34.32 -19.07 8.02
N GLU A 11 -34.10 -19.64 9.22
CA GLU A 11 -32.99 -19.24 10.09
C GLU A 11 -31.64 -19.67 9.51
N VAL A 12 -31.60 -20.86 8.91
CA VAL A 12 -30.40 -21.37 8.25
C VAL A 12 -30.08 -20.52 7.02
N GLU A 13 -31.07 -20.22 6.19
CA GLU A 13 -30.92 -19.36 5.01
C GLU A 13 -30.42 -17.96 5.38
N ALA A 14 -31.01 -17.33 6.42
CA ALA A 14 -30.58 -16.02 6.89
C ALA A 14 -29.13 -16.02 7.41
N LEU A 15 -28.73 -17.08 8.12
CA LEU A 15 -27.36 -17.21 8.61
C LEU A 15 -26.37 -17.38 7.45
N VAL A 16 -26.70 -18.21 6.46
CA VAL A 16 -25.85 -18.41 5.27
C VAL A 16 -25.70 -17.10 4.50
N GLN A 17 -26.79 -16.37 4.28
CA GLN A 17 -26.73 -15.09 3.58
C GLN A 17 -25.84 -14.07 4.32
N LYS A 18 -25.99 -13.98 5.64
CA LYS A 18 -25.13 -13.11 6.46
C LYS A 18 -23.65 -13.48 6.32
N LEU A 19 -23.32 -14.76 6.33
CA LEU A 19 -21.94 -15.23 6.16
C LEU A 19 -21.39 -14.90 4.77
N ILE A 20 -22.20 -15.02 3.72
CA ILE A 20 -21.83 -14.64 2.36
C ILE A 20 -21.53 -13.14 2.29
N ASP A 21 -22.41 -12.31 2.86
CA ASP A 21 -22.23 -10.85 2.86
C ASP A 21 -20.96 -10.43 3.60
N GLU A 22 -20.70 -11.03 4.77
CA GLU A 22 -19.48 -10.81 5.54
C GLU A 22 -18.23 -11.25 4.78
N ASP A 23 -18.27 -12.40 4.10
CA ASP A 23 -17.15 -12.92 3.33
C ASP A 23 -16.85 -12.04 2.12
N MET A 24 -17.88 -11.56 1.42
CA MET A 24 -17.72 -10.62 0.30
C MET A 24 -17.00 -9.33 0.73
N VAL A 25 -17.36 -8.78 1.90
CA VAL A 25 -16.70 -7.59 2.45
C VAL A 25 -15.23 -7.87 2.76
N ARG A 26 -14.93 -9.02 3.37
CA ARG A 26 -13.55 -9.43 3.70
C ARG A 26 -12.72 -9.66 2.44
N GLN A 27 -13.25 -10.35 1.44
CA GLN A 27 -12.58 -10.58 0.17
C GLN A 27 -12.23 -9.27 -0.53
N LYS A 28 -13.16 -8.31 -0.54
CA LYS A 28 -12.90 -6.97 -1.09
C LYS A 28 -11.76 -6.27 -0.34
N ALA A 29 -11.79 -6.29 0.99
CA ALA A 29 -10.73 -5.68 1.81
C ALA A 29 -9.35 -6.33 1.56
N ILE A 30 -9.31 -7.65 1.37
CA ILE A 30 -8.08 -8.39 1.03
C ILE A 30 -7.54 -7.95 -0.34
N LEU A 31 -8.40 -7.80 -1.35
CA LEU A 31 -8.00 -7.33 -2.68
C LEU A 31 -7.48 -5.88 -2.63
N ASP A 32 -8.15 -5.00 -1.91
CA ASP A 32 -7.72 -3.61 -1.74
C ASP A 32 -6.36 -3.52 -1.01
N LEU A 33 -6.13 -4.37 -0.01
CA LEU A 33 -4.82 -4.48 0.67
C LEU A 33 -3.73 -5.02 -0.26
N ALA A 34 -4.05 -6.05 -1.06
CA ALA A 34 -3.10 -6.61 -2.03
C ALA A 34 -2.66 -5.56 -3.06
N LEU A 35 -3.61 -4.76 -3.56
CA LEU A 35 -3.32 -3.66 -4.48
C LEU A 35 -2.43 -2.58 -3.83
N GLN A 36 -2.74 -2.19 -2.59
CA GLN A 36 -1.90 -1.24 -1.85
C GLN A 36 -0.48 -1.75 -1.63
N PHE A 37 -0.35 -3.05 -1.32
CA PHE A 37 0.95 -3.68 -1.13
C PHE A 37 1.79 -3.70 -2.42
N ASP A 38 1.17 -4.04 -3.54
CA ASP A 38 1.83 -4.04 -4.85
C ASP A 38 2.30 -2.63 -5.27
N ASN A 39 1.45 -1.62 -5.07
CA ASN A 39 1.80 -0.23 -5.29
C ASN A 39 2.96 0.22 -4.40
N ALA A 40 2.95 -0.15 -3.12
CA ALA A 40 4.03 0.18 -2.19
C ALA A 40 5.35 -0.52 -2.58
N CYS A 41 5.29 -1.77 -3.04
CA CYS A 41 6.45 -2.49 -3.53
C CYS A 41 7.05 -1.82 -4.77
N THR A 42 6.20 -1.41 -5.72
CA THR A 42 6.62 -0.67 -6.92
C THR A 42 7.30 0.65 -6.55
N ALA A 43 6.67 1.46 -5.68
CA ALA A 43 7.24 2.73 -5.23
C ALA A 43 8.59 2.54 -4.52
N LYS A 44 8.72 1.51 -3.68
CA LYS A 44 9.98 1.17 -3.02
C LYS A 44 11.07 0.83 -4.05
N ASP A 45 10.74 0.04 -5.06
CA ASP A 45 11.70 -0.33 -6.10
C ASP A 45 12.13 0.85 -6.96
N ASP A 46 11.21 1.76 -7.27
CA ASP A 46 11.52 2.99 -7.98
C ASP A 46 12.42 3.92 -7.17
N LEU A 47 12.14 4.07 -5.87
CA LEU A 47 13.02 4.83 -4.96
C LEU A 47 14.41 4.21 -4.86
N ARG A 48 14.50 2.88 -4.76
CA ARG A 48 15.79 2.17 -4.76
C ARG A 48 16.57 2.43 -6.05
N LYS A 49 15.94 2.31 -7.22
CA LYS A 49 16.58 2.61 -8.51
C LYS A 49 17.04 4.06 -8.60
N ALA A 50 16.24 4.99 -8.11
CA ALA A 50 16.60 6.42 -8.08
C ALA A 50 17.82 6.65 -7.17
N TYR A 51 17.84 6.03 -6.00
CA TYR A 51 18.95 6.12 -5.06
C TYR A 51 20.25 5.51 -5.63
N GLU A 52 20.18 4.33 -6.25
CA GLU A 52 21.31 3.68 -6.92
C GLU A 52 21.90 4.59 -8.01
N LYS A 53 21.05 5.17 -8.88
CA LYS A 53 21.49 6.14 -9.89
C LYS A 53 22.20 7.35 -9.28
N CYS A 54 21.74 7.84 -8.13
CA CYS A 54 22.40 8.95 -7.43
C CYS A 54 23.76 8.56 -6.84
N ASN A 55 23.92 7.32 -6.38
CA ASN A 55 25.21 6.84 -5.87
C ASN A 55 26.23 6.63 -6.99
N ASP A 56 25.78 6.32 -8.20
CA ASP A 56 26.65 6.18 -9.37
C ASP A 56 27.09 7.55 -9.95
N ILE A 57 26.59 8.67 -9.42
CA ILE A 57 27.02 10.01 -9.82
C ILE A 57 28.45 10.27 -9.27
N PRO A 58 29.40 10.71 -10.12
CA PRO A 58 30.73 11.09 -9.67
C PRO A 58 30.68 12.13 -8.56
N GLN A 59 31.56 11.99 -7.56
CA GLN A 59 31.59 12.85 -6.38
C GLN A 59 31.79 14.34 -6.73
N GLU A 60 32.45 14.64 -7.86
CA GLU A 60 32.57 15.99 -8.41
C GLU A 60 31.22 16.58 -8.87
N SER A 61 30.34 15.76 -9.46
CA SER A 61 29.00 16.18 -9.84
C SER A 61 28.09 16.38 -8.63
N HIS A 62 28.26 15.59 -7.56
CA HIS A 62 27.61 15.85 -6.26
C HIS A 62 28.01 17.22 -5.69
N ALA A 63 29.32 17.53 -5.70
CA ALA A 63 29.81 18.82 -5.22
C ALA A 63 29.25 20.02 -6.03
N LEU A 64 29.07 19.86 -7.34
CA LEU A 64 28.45 20.86 -8.21
C LEU A 64 26.95 21.05 -7.92
N ILE A 65 26.21 19.96 -7.68
CA ILE A 65 24.79 20.02 -7.31
C ILE A 65 24.63 20.74 -5.96
N ASP A 66 25.45 20.38 -4.97
CA ASP A 66 25.43 21.02 -3.65
C ASP A 66 25.76 22.52 -3.73
N ALA A 67 26.76 22.89 -4.53
CA ALA A 67 27.11 24.29 -4.76
C ALA A 67 25.96 25.07 -5.40
N PHE A 68 25.30 24.49 -6.42
CA PHE A 68 24.15 25.10 -7.09
C PHE A 68 22.95 25.27 -6.15
N LEU A 69 22.62 24.25 -5.34
CA LEU A 69 21.55 24.32 -4.35
C LEU A 69 21.83 25.39 -3.27
N LYS A 70 23.08 25.49 -2.80
CA LYS A 70 23.51 26.55 -1.87
C LYS A 70 23.37 27.92 -2.49
N GLU A 71 23.84 28.13 -3.72
CA GLU A 71 23.78 29.43 -4.39
C GLU A 71 22.33 29.85 -4.68
N GLY A 72 21.46 28.91 -5.08
CA GLY A 72 20.03 29.13 -5.24
C GLY A 72 19.33 29.53 -3.93
N SER A 73 19.71 28.91 -2.81
CA SER A 73 19.16 29.24 -1.49
C SER A 73 19.54 30.64 -1.00
N VAL A 74 20.70 31.17 -1.39
CA VAL A 74 21.17 32.53 -1.03
C VAL A 74 20.45 33.61 -1.85
N LYS A 75 20.03 33.31 -3.08
CA LYS A 75 19.32 34.27 -3.94
C LYS A 75 17.85 34.49 -3.58
N ILE A 76 17.22 33.56 -2.85
CA ILE A 76 15.80 33.67 -2.48
C ILE A 76 15.59 34.53 -1.22
N THR A 77 16.65 34.81 -0.46
CA THR A 77 16.59 35.51 0.83
C THR A 77 16.99 36.99 0.80
N ASN A 78 17.24 37.59 -0.38
CA ASN A 78 17.56 39.01 -0.54
C ASN A 78 16.53 39.75 -1.39
#